data_AF-A0A1E8FC41-F1
#
_entry.id   AF-A0A1E8FC41-F1
#
_cell.length_a   1.000
_cell.length_b   1.000
_cell.length_c   1.000
_cell.angle_alpha   90.00
_cell.angle_beta   90.00
_cell.angle_gamma   90.00
#
_symmetry.space_group_name_H-M   'P 1'
#
loop_
_entity.id
_entity.type
_entity.pdbx_description
1 polymer ?
#
loop_
_entity_poly.entity_id
_entity_poly.type
_entity_poly.pdbx_seq_one_letter_code
_entity_poly.pdbx_strand_id
1 'polypeptide(L)'
;MQTPAITTPLSALIRTTLFVRDRQRAKAFYVALGFTELYFEGVLEHPSASLVLGFTEVSPYPVTILKVPGPNMGMLGLFELPHSTAAQPPKTGAAQTGEAAQIFYVADFDSVLPQLKAAGASWLPEPITFELGHFKHREICLRDADGFLLNLIERNPEDQHLSGPEMPFTPLDGLIKP
;
A
#
# COMPACT_ATOMS: atom_id res chain seq x y z
N MET A 1 -9.57 -14.00 -36.59
CA MET A 1 -10.34 -14.61 -35.47
C MET A 1 -10.09 -13.74 -34.25
N GLN A 2 -11.13 -13.07 -33.73
CA GLN A 2 -11.03 -12.32 -32.48
C GLN A 2 -11.16 -13.30 -31.32
N THR A 3 -10.14 -13.38 -30.47
CA THR A 3 -10.21 -14.08 -29.19
C THR A 3 -11.32 -13.44 -28.37
N PRO A 4 -12.30 -14.20 -27.86
CA PRO A 4 -13.33 -13.64 -27.00
C PRO A 4 -12.66 -13.03 -25.77
N ALA A 5 -12.97 -11.77 -25.46
CA ALA A 5 -12.49 -11.11 -24.27
C ALA A 5 -13.01 -11.91 -23.06
N ILE A 6 -12.10 -12.42 -22.23
CA ILE A 6 -12.47 -12.99 -20.93
C ILE A 6 -12.91 -11.80 -20.08
N THR A 7 -14.22 -11.66 -19.87
CA THR A 7 -14.77 -10.64 -18.98
C THR A 7 -14.60 -11.12 -17.54
N THR A 8 -13.46 -10.81 -16.95
CA THR A 8 -13.25 -11.04 -15.50
C THR A 8 -14.21 -10.13 -14.72
N PRO A 9 -14.97 -10.64 -13.73
CA PRO A 9 -15.95 -9.83 -12.99
C PRO A 9 -15.32 -8.83 -12.01
N LEU A 10 -14.00 -8.89 -11.81
CA LEU A 10 -13.26 -8.10 -10.83
C LEU A 10 -11.98 -7.55 -11.49
N SER A 11 -11.69 -6.28 -11.24
CA SER A 11 -10.43 -5.65 -11.64
C SER A 11 -9.30 -5.97 -10.64
N ALA A 12 -8.06 -5.65 -11.01
CA ALA A 12 -6.98 -5.52 -10.04
C ALA A 12 -7.31 -4.46 -8.97
N LEU A 13 -6.60 -4.49 -7.83
CA LEU A 13 -6.72 -3.46 -6.80
C LEU A 13 -6.32 -2.09 -7.35
N ILE A 14 -7.29 -1.18 -7.41
CA ILE A 14 -7.10 0.14 -8.02
C ILE A 14 -6.42 1.11 -7.06
N ARG A 15 -6.86 1.12 -5.79
CA ARG A 15 -6.40 2.08 -4.78
C ARG A 15 -6.56 1.53 -3.37
N THR A 16 -5.58 1.79 -2.53
CA THR A 16 -5.73 1.71 -1.07
C THR A 16 -5.99 3.11 -0.54
N THR A 17 -7.08 3.30 0.21
CA THR A 17 -7.36 4.57 0.90
C THR A 17 -6.89 4.48 2.35
N LEU A 18 -6.02 5.41 2.74
CA LEU A 18 -5.48 5.59 4.07
C LEU A 18 -6.14 6.81 4.72
N PHE A 19 -6.71 6.60 5.89
CA PHE A 19 -7.24 7.69 6.72
C PHE A 19 -6.12 8.18 7.63
N VAL A 20 -5.65 9.40 7.36
CA VAL A 20 -4.42 9.96 7.92
C VAL A 20 -4.71 11.13 8.84
N ARG A 21 -3.84 11.38 9.82
CA ARG A 21 -4.02 12.52 10.75
C ARG A 21 -3.53 13.83 10.17
N ASP A 22 -2.53 13.76 9.30
CA ASP A 22 -1.95 14.91 8.60
C ASP A 22 -1.63 14.48 7.17
N ARG A 23 -2.43 14.97 6.22
CA ARG A 23 -2.31 14.62 4.80
C ARG A 23 -0.98 15.06 4.21
N GLN A 24 -0.44 16.20 4.62
CA GLN A 24 0.81 16.71 4.06
C GLN A 24 2.00 15.89 4.55
N ARG A 25 2.01 15.52 5.83
CA ARG A 25 3.01 14.61 6.38
C ARG A 25 2.95 13.24 5.71
N ALA A 26 1.75 12.67 5.55
CA ALA A 26 1.59 11.41 4.83
C ALA A 26 2.03 11.52 3.36
N LYS A 27 1.68 12.61 2.66
CA LYS A 27 2.10 12.87 1.28
C LYS A 27 3.63 12.90 1.17
N ALA A 28 4.31 13.62 2.07
CA ALA A 28 5.76 13.68 2.08
C ALA A 28 6.41 12.30 2.29
N PHE A 29 5.84 11.47 3.17
CA PHE A 29 6.29 10.10 3.40
C PHE A 29 6.19 9.23 2.13
N TYR A 30 5.04 9.23 1.48
CA TYR A 30 4.84 8.41 0.29
C TYR A 30 5.57 8.94 -0.95
N VAL A 31 5.81 10.26 -1.04
CA VAL A 31 6.73 10.82 -2.04
C VAL A 31 8.16 10.33 -1.79
N ALA A 32 8.63 10.32 -0.53
CA ALA A 32 9.95 9.77 -0.17
C ALA A 32 10.07 8.27 -0.46
N LEU A 33 8.95 7.53 -0.42
CA LEU A 33 8.91 6.11 -0.83
C LEU A 33 9.03 5.92 -2.35
N GLY A 34 8.67 6.92 -3.16
CA GLY A 34 8.76 6.87 -4.62
C GLY A 34 7.45 7.10 -5.37
N PHE A 35 6.37 7.52 -4.70
CA PHE A 35 5.16 7.98 -5.40
C PHE A 35 5.39 9.37 -6.01
N THR A 36 5.62 9.42 -7.33
CA THR A 36 6.05 10.64 -8.04
C THR A 36 4.93 11.38 -8.77
N GLU A 37 3.77 10.77 -8.97
CA GLU A 37 2.66 11.38 -9.70
C GLU A 37 1.47 11.70 -8.79
N LEU A 38 0.89 12.87 -9.02
CA LEU A 38 -0.35 13.30 -8.40
C LEU A 38 -1.53 12.98 -9.31
N TYR A 39 -2.40 12.06 -8.88
CA TYR A 39 -3.62 11.72 -9.60
C TYR A 39 -4.75 12.73 -9.29
N PHE A 40 -4.89 13.14 -8.03
CA PHE A 40 -5.91 14.08 -7.60
C PHE A 40 -5.50 14.79 -6.31
N GLU A 41 -5.80 16.08 -6.18
CA GLU A 41 -5.71 16.84 -4.93
C GLU A 41 -6.89 17.81 -4.85
N GLY A 42 -7.56 17.83 -3.70
CA GLY A 42 -8.72 18.69 -3.51
C GLY A 42 -9.45 18.41 -2.19
N VAL A 43 -10.66 18.95 -2.09
CA VAL A 43 -11.58 18.72 -0.97
C VAL A 43 -12.79 17.95 -1.49
N LEU A 44 -13.18 16.88 -0.80
CA LEU A 44 -14.42 16.17 -1.11
C LEU A 44 -15.58 16.83 -0.36
N GLU A 45 -16.36 17.64 -1.06
CA GLU A 45 -17.46 18.43 -0.46
C GLU A 45 -18.83 17.72 -0.55
N HIS A 46 -19.02 16.86 -1.55
CA HIS A 46 -20.32 16.25 -1.79
C HIS A 46 -20.67 15.24 -0.67
N PRO A 47 -21.92 15.26 -0.12
CA PRO A 47 -22.32 14.41 0.99
C PRO A 47 -22.05 12.91 0.82
N SER A 48 -22.14 12.41 -0.41
CA SER A 48 -21.86 11.00 -0.72
C SER A 48 -20.46 10.55 -0.29
N ALA A 49 -19.48 11.45 -0.23
CA ALA A 49 -18.11 11.15 0.19
C ALA A 49 -18.05 10.77 1.68
N SER A 50 -18.90 11.34 2.53
CA SER A 50 -19.01 10.94 3.94
C SER A 50 -19.89 9.71 4.10
N LEU A 51 -21.01 9.65 3.37
CA LEU A 51 -21.99 8.56 3.47
C LEU A 51 -21.41 7.21 3.03
N VAL A 52 -20.58 7.17 1.98
CA VAL A 52 -19.93 5.92 1.53
C VAL A 52 -18.96 5.35 2.57
N LEU A 53 -18.43 6.20 3.45
CA LEU A 53 -17.56 5.82 4.56
C LEU A 53 -18.34 5.44 5.83
N GLY A 54 -19.69 5.53 5.79
CA GLY A 54 -20.57 5.21 6.90
C GLY A 54 -20.74 6.33 7.92
N PHE A 55 -20.31 7.56 7.64
CA PHE A 55 -20.54 8.69 8.54
C PHE A 55 -21.97 9.19 8.46
N THR A 56 -22.59 9.40 9.61
CA THR A 56 -23.90 10.05 9.74
C THR A 56 -23.78 11.56 9.65
N GLU A 57 -22.66 12.13 10.11
CA GLU A 57 -22.32 13.54 9.97
C GLU A 57 -21.56 13.75 8.66
N VAL A 58 -22.09 14.62 7.82
CA VAL A 58 -21.48 14.99 6.55
C VAL A 58 -20.61 16.22 6.76
N SER A 59 -19.34 16.13 6.37
CA SER A 59 -18.45 17.28 6.35
C SER A 59 -17.41 17.16 5.24
N PRO A 60 -16.97 18.30 4.65
CA PRO A 60 -15.89 18.30 3.68
C PRO A 60 -14.57 17.86 4.31
N TYR A 61 -13.76 17.13 3.55
CA TYR A 61 -12.42 16.75 3.99
C TYR A 61 -11.40 16.75 2.85
N PRO A 62 -10.14 17.16 3.10
CA PRO A 62 -9.12 17.23 2.08
C PRO A 62 -8.58 15.84 1.74
N VAL A 63 -8.25 15.64 0.46
CA VAL A 63 -7.74 14.38 -0.07
C VAL A 63 -6.56 14.58 -1.02
N THR A 64 -5.70 13.58 -1.10
CA THR A 64 -4.63 13.47 -2.10
C THR A 64 -4.60 12.05 -2.61
N ILE A 65 -4.52 11.86 -3.93
CA ILE A 65 -4.32 10.55 -4.53
C ILE A 65 -2.98 10.57 -5.24
N LEU A 66 -2.08 9.70 -4.80
CA LEU A 66 -0.74 9.51 -5.34
C LEU A 66 -0.67 8.24 -6.17
N LYS A 67 0.19 8.24 -7.18
CA LYS A 67 0.52 7.05 -7.97
C LYS A 67 1.99 7.06 -8.41
N VAL A 68 2.43 5.91 -8.89
CA VAL A 68 3.64 5.80 -9.70
C VAL A 68 3.28 5.95 -11.19
N PRO A 69 4.25 6.26 -12.08
CA PRO A 69 4.00 6.32 -13.51
C PRO A 69 3.41 5.01 -14.05
N GLY A 70 2.56 5.12 -15.07
CA GLY A 70 1.89 3.98 -15.67
C GLY A 70 0.38 3.93 -15.38
N PRO A 71 -0.25 2.73 -15.40
CA PRO A 71 -1.69 2.58 -15.28
C PRO A 71 -2.27 3.09 -13.95
N ASN A 72 -3.57 3.39 -13.93
CA ASN A 72 -4.30 3.80 -12.72
C ASN A 72 -4.64 2.59 -11.83
N MET A 73 -3.61 1.92 -11.31
CA MET A 73 -3.70 0.80 -10.37
C MET A 73 -2.65 0.94 -9.25
N GLY A 74 -2.87 0.30 -8.11
CA GLY A 74 -1.94 0.41 -6.97
C GLY A 74 -1.80 1.82 -6.40
N MET A 75 -2.79 2.68 -6.58
CA MET A 75 -2.75 4.07 -6.13
C MET A 75 -2.91 4.18 -4.60
N LEU A 76 -2.45 5.29 -4.02
CA LEU A 76 -2.65 5.61 -2.61
C LEU A 76 -3.52 6.84 -2.44
N GLY A 77 -4.67 6.69 -1.78
CA GLY A 77 -5.51 7.80 -1.36
C GLY A 77 -5.21 8.20 0.08
N LEU A 78 -4.85 9.45 0.33
CA LEU A 78 -4.60 10.03 1.65
C LEU A 78 -5.76 10.93 2.03
N PHE A 79 -6.58 10.50 2.99
CA PHE A 79 -7.84 11.13 3.37
C PHE A 79 -7.71 11.63 4.80
N GLU A 80 -7.71 12.95 5.00
CA GLU A 80 -7.63 13.54 6.34
C GLU A 80 -9.04 13.86 6.83
N LEU A 81 -9.61 12.91 7.56
CA LEU A 81 -10.99 13.01 8.04
C LEU A 81 -11.14 14.14 9.07
N PRO A 82 -12.37 14.67 9.25
CA PRO A 82 -12.63 15.71 10.24
C PRO A 82 -12.26 15.28 11.65
N HIS A 83 -11.75 16.22 12.46
CA HIS A 83 -11.30 16.01 13.84
C HIS A 83 -12.37 15.46 14.80
N SER A 84 -13.66 15.51 14.45
CA SER A 84 -14.73 14.87 15.23
C SER A 84 -14.62 13.33 15.23
N THR A 85 -13.85 12.77 14.30
CA THR A 85 -13.49 11.35 14.31
C THR A 85 -12.32 11.13 15.28
N ALA A 86 -12.57 10.45 16.41
CA ALA A 86 -11.51 10.16 17.37
C ALA A 86 -10.46 9.23 16.72
N ALA A 87 -9.29 9.79 16.40
CA ALA A 87 -8.21 9.01 15.83
C ALA A 87 -7.67 8.02 16.86
N GLN A 88 -7.61 6.75 16.50
CA GLN A 88 -6.91 5.75 17.30
C GLN A 88 -5.40 6.08 17.34
N PRO A 89 -4.70 5.74 18.44
CA PRO A 89 -3.25 5.89 18.48
C PRO A 89 -2.58 5.08 17.36
N PRO A 90 -1.47 5.58 16.78
CA PRO A 90 -0.77 4.86 15.74
C PRO A 90 -0.25 3.54 16.30
N LYS A 91 -0.41 2.48 15.51
CA LYS A 91 0.13 1.18 15.87
C LYS A 91 1.64 1.20 15.77
N THR A 92 2.29 0.45 16.66
CA THR A 92 3.74 0.38 16.77
C THR A 92 4.20 -1.07 16.80
N GLY A 93 5.46 -1.30 16.45
CA GLY A 93 6.02 -2.64 16.50
C GLY A 93 5.51 -3.56 15.39
N ALA A 94 5.63 -4.86 15.68
CA ALA A 94 5.34 -5.95 14.75
C ALA A 94 3.92 -5.96 14.20
N ALA A 95 3.73 -6.70 13.11
CA ALA A 95 2.41 -6.95 12.53
C ALA A 95 1.45 -7.56 13.56
N GLN A 96 0.19 -7.13 13.50
CA GLN A 96 -0.88 -7.60 14.37
C GLN A 96 -1.93 -8.35 13.55
N THR A 97 -2.57 -9.35 14.16
CA THR A 97 -3.67 -10.09 13.52
C THR A 97 -4.78 -9.13 13.08
N GLY A 98 -5.24 -9.29 11.83
CA GLY A 98 -6.28 -8.45 11.22
C GLY A 98 -5.77 -7.20 10.51
N GLU A 99 -4.45 -6.96 10.50
CA GLU A 99 -3.85 -5.89 9.70
C GLU A 99 -3.66 -6.28 8.24
N ALA A 100 -3.69 -5.27 7.37
CA ALA A 100 -3.14 -5.35 6.02
C ALA A 100 -1.73 -4.75 6.00
N ALA A 101 -0.83 -5.37 5.23
CA ALA A 101 0.46 -4.79 4.87
C ALA A 101 0.41 -4.27 3.42
N GLN A 102 0.92 -3.08 3.20
CA GLN A 102 1.13 -2.53 1.86
C GLN A 102 2.49 -3.00 1.36
N ILE A 103 2.51 -3.83 0.32
CA ILE A 103 3.73 -4.45 -0.19
C ILE A 103 4.24 -3.66 -1.39
N PHE A 104 5.51 -3.27 -1.36
CA PHE A 104 6.16 -2.55 -2.45
C PHE A 104 7.52 -3.17 -2.81
N TYR A 105 7.84 -3.15 -4.09
CA TYR A 105 9.20 -3.39 -4.57
C TYR A 105 9.96 -2.07 -4.59
N VAL A 106 11.15 -2.07 -4.02
CA VAL A 106 12.07 -0.93 -4.06
C VAL A 106 13.40 -1.41 -4.58
N ALA A 107 14.04 -0.61 -5.44
CA ALA A 107 15.25 -1.04 -6.13
C ALA A 107 16.45 -1.24 -5.19
N ASP A 108 16.53 -0.44 -4.13
CA ASP A 108 17.68 -0.39 -3.22
C ASP A 108 17.27 0.18 -1.85
N PHE A 109 17.56 -0.58 -0.79
CA PHE A 109 17.31 -0.17 0.59
C PHE A 109 18.27 0.91 1.07
N ASP A 110 19.51 0.94 0.59
CA ASP A 110 20.52 1.89 1.08
C ASP A 110 20.14 3.33 0.73
N SER A 111 19.47 3.53 -0.40
CA SER A 111 18.90 4.83 -0.78
C SER A 111 17.54 5.11 -0.16
N VAL A 112 16.64 4.13 -0.06
CA VAL A 112 15.24 4.34 0.35
C VAL A 112 15.08 4.45 1.87
N LEU A 113 15.70 3.56 2.64
CA LEU A 113 15.45 3.50 4.10
C LEU A 113 15.86 4.77 4.85
N PRO A 114 16.98 5.45 4.54
CA PRO A 114 17.31 6.74 5.17
C PRO A 114 16.26 7.82 4.91
N GLN A 115 15.67 7.84 3.72
CA GLN A 115 14.63 8.80 3.35
C GLN A 115 13.33 8.54 4.12
N LEU A 116 12.92 7.28 4.21
CA LEU A 116 11.74 6.90 4.98
C LEU A 116 11.91 7.19 6.47
N LYS A 117 13.10 6.92 7.02
CA LYS A 117 13.44 7.28 8.40
C LYS A 117 13.34 8.79 8.63
N ALA A 118 13.90 9.60 7.72
CA ALA A 118 13.79 11.06 7.78
C ALA A 118 12.34 11.56 7.64
N ALA A 119 11.52 10.86 6.86
CA ALA A 119 10.09 11.16 6.69
C ALA A 119 9.20 10.67 7.86
N GLY A 120 9.78 10.03 8.87
CA GLY A 120 9.08 9.64 10.10
C GLY A 120 8.62 8.19 10.13
N ALA A 121 9.25 7.29 9.36
CA ALA A 121 9.08 5.85 9.54
C ALA A 121 9.36 5.45 11.00
N SER A 122 8.53 4.57 11.53
CA SER A 122 8.69 3.98 12.85
C SER A 122 8.75 2.45 12.76
N TRP A 123 9.27 1.81 13.80
CA TRP A 123 9.56 0.36 13.81
C TRP A 123 10.26 -0.10 12.52
N LEU A 124 11.49 0.37 12.33
CA LEU A 124 12.32 0.08 11.16
C LEU A 124 13.50 -0.80 11.60
N PRO A 125 13.33 -2.13 11.76
CA PRO A 125 14.41 -3.04 12.09
C PRO A 125 15.43 -3.13 10.94
N GLU A 126 16.52 -3.85 11.13
CA GLU A 126 17.43 -4.15 10.01
C GLU A 126 16.74 -5.05 8.97
N PRO A 127 16.95 -4.82 7.66
CA PRO A 127 16.46 -5.73 6.63
C PRO A 127 16.97 -7.15 6.83
N ILE A 128 16.10 -8.12 6.60
CA ILE A 128 16.45 -9.55 6.68
C ILE A 128 16.52 -10.15 5.29
N THR A 129 17.30 -11.22 5.13
CA THR A 129 17.19 -12.08 3.95
C THR A 129 16.02 -13.04 4.16
N PHE A 130 14.97 -12.88 3.36
CA PHE A 130 13.87 -13.82 3.29
C PHE A 130 14.19 -14.90 2.25
N GLU A 131 13.97 -16.17 2.62
CA GLU A 131 14.26 -17.32 1.75
C GLU A 131 12.99 -18.14 1.54
N LEU A 132 12.60 -18.34 0.28
CA LEU A 132 11.49 -19.20 -0.12
C LEU A 132 11.93 -20.13 -1.24
N GLY A 133 12.31 -21.36 -0.86
CA GLY A 133 12.83 -22.35 -1.80
C GLY A 133 14.13 -21.88 -2.47
N HIS A 134 14.08 -21.62 -3.77
CA HIS A 134 15.23 -21.13 -4.54
C HIS A 134 15.29 -19.59 -4.64
N PHE A 135 14.28 -18.89 -4.12
CA PHE A 135 14.22 -17.43 -4.13
C PHE A 135 14.77 -16.86 -2.83
N LYS A 136 15.65 -15.86 -2.94
CA LYS A 136 16.19 -15.10 -1.82
C LYS A 136 16.13 -13.62 -2.16
N HIS A 137 15.58 -12.81 -1.26
CA HIS A 137 15.56 -11.35 -1.38
C HIS A 137 15.69 -10.70 -0.01
N ARG A 138 16.05 -9.40 0.01
CA ARG A 138 16.03 -8.63 1.25
C ARG A 138 14.62 -8.06 1.47
N GLU A 139 14.13 -8.16 2.69
CA GLU A 139 12.78 -7.75 3.06
C GLU A 139 12.79 -7.02 4.41
N ILE A 140 11.92 -6.02 4.55
CA ILE A 140 11.76 -5.25 5.77
C ILE A 140 10.31 -4.79 5.93
N CYS A 141 9.76 -4.97 7.12
CA CYS A 141 8.52 -4.33 7.52
C CYS A 141 8.80 -3.03 8.29
N LEU A 142 7.98 -2.01 8.07
CA LEU A 142 8.02 -0.75 8.80
C LEU A 142 6.63 -0.12 8.94
N ARG A 143 6.54 0.89 9.80
CA ARG A 143 5.33 1.68 10.02
C ARG A 143 5.51 3.09 9.48
N ASP A 144 4.49 3.64 8.83
CA ASP A 144 4.48 5.07 8.50
C ASP A 144 4.17 5.94 9.73
N ALA A 145 3.97 7.25 9.50
CA ALA A 145 3.63 8.21 10.56
C ALA A 145 2.30 7.92 11.27
N ASP A 146 1.36 7.25 10.59
CA ASP A 146 0.03 6.93 11.13
C ASP A 146 -0.09 5.49 11.66
N GLY A 147 0.97 4.69 11.51
CA GLY A 147 1.05 3.31 12.01
C GLY A 147 0.61 2.27 10.98
N PHE A 148 0.44 2.65 9.71
CA PHE A 148 0.16 1.71 8.63
C PHE A 148 1.38 0.82 8.38
N LEU A 149 1.14 -0.49 8.22
CA LEU A 149 2.19 -1.47 7.96
C LEU A 149 2.57 -1.43 6.48
N LEU A 150 3.85 -1.26 6.22
CA LEU A 150 4.47 -1.44 4.91
C LEU A 150 5.41 -2.63 4.97
N ASN A 151 5.46 -3.37 3.87
CA ASN A 151 6.45 -4.41 3.63
C ASN A 151 7.22 -4.04 2.36
N LEU A 152 8.52 -3.81 2.48
CA LEU A 152 9.38 -3.49 1.36
C LEU A 152 10.24 -4.69 1.00
N ILE A 153 10.29 -4.99 -0.28
CA ILE A 153 11.13 -6.05 -0.85
C ILE A 153 12.15 -5.38 -1.78
N GLU A 154 13.44 -5.62 -1.53
CA GLU A 154 14.51 -5.10 -2.39
C GLU A 154 14.55 -5.89 -3.70
N ARG A 155 14.01 -5.29 -4.75
CA ARG A 155 13.79 -5.91 -6.06
C ARG A 155 13.53 -4.84 -7.12
N ASN A 156 13.75 -5.19 -8.39
CA ASN A 156 13.36 -4.33 -9.51
C ASN A 156 11.84 -4.01 -9.46
N PRO A 157 11.44 -2.74 -9.34
CA PRO A 157 10.02 -2.36 -9.30
C PRO A 157 9.22 -2.77 -10.54
N GLU A 158 9.87 -2.89 -11.70
CA GLU A 158 9.22 -3.34 -12.95
C GLU A 158 8.69 -4.79 -12.87
N ASP A 159 9.21 -5.60 -11.92
CA ASP A 159 8.74 -6.97 -11.71
C ASP A 159 7.28 -7.02 -11.20
N GLN A 160 6.69 -5.89 -10.79
CA GLN A 160 5.26 -5.78 -10.50
C GLN A 160 4.37 -6.12 -11.71
N HIS A 161 4.91 -6.07 -12.93
CA HIS A 161 4.20 -6.35 -14.17
C HIS A 161 4.30 -7.81 -14.62
N LEU A 162 4.99 -8.66 -13.85
CA LEU A 162 5.03 -10.09 -14.12
C LEU A 162 3.62 -10.69 -14.03
N SER A 163 3.23 -11.45 -15.05
CA SER A 163 1.89 -12.04 -15.19
C SER A 163 1.81 -13.51 -14.76
N GLY A 164 2.96 -14.14 -14.51
CA GLY A 164 3.07 -15.50 -13.99
C GLY A 164 3.40 -15.51 -12.50
N PRO A 165 3.13 -16.60 -11.78
CA PRO A 165 3.51 -16.72 -10.38
C PRO A 165 5.03 -16.77 -10.24
N GLU A 166 5.56 -16.25 -9.14
CA GLU A 166 7.01 -16.29 -8.85
C GLU A 166 7.52 -17.72 -8.72
N MET A 167 6.69 -18.60 -8.17
CA MET A 167 6.90 -20.05 -8.19
C MET A 167 5.76 -20.72 -8.96
N PRO A 168 6.05 -21.69 -9.86
CA PRO A 168 4.99 -22.47 -10.48
C PRO A 168 4.15 -23.13 -9.38
N PHE A 169 2.84 -22.87 -9.40
CA PHE A 169 1.90 -23.58 -8.54
C PHE A 169 2.00 -25.07 -8.87
N THR A 170 2.44 -25.87 -7.90
CA THR A 170 2.34 -27.33 -7.99
C THR A 170 1.06 -27.73 -7.26
N PRO A 171 0.01 -28.18 -7.97
CA PRO A 171 -1.20 -28.66 -7.32
C PRO A 171 -0.86 -29.78 -6.33
N LEU A 172 -1.47 -29.76 -5.15
CA LEU A 172 -1.41 -30.86 -4.18
C LEU A 172 -2.27 -32.04 -4.64
N ASP A 173 -2.06 -32.55 -5.85
CA ASP A 173 -2.71 -33.77 -6.31
C ASP A 173 -1.96 -34.98 -5.72
N GLY A 174 -2.41 -35.46 -4.56
CA GLY A 174 -2.01 -36.78 -4.06
C GLY A 174 -1.98 -37.04 -2.55
N LEU A 175 -2.24 -36.05 -1.69
CA LEU A 175 -2.07 -36.22 -0.22
C LEU A 175 -3.36 -36.39 0.59
N ILE A 176 -4.51 -36.53 -0.06
CA ILE A 176 -5.72 -37.03 0.60
C ILE A 176 -6.22 -38.25 -0.17
N LYS A 177 -5.79 -39.43 0.27
CA LYS A 177 -6.57 -40.67 0.09
C LYS A 177 -7.50 -40.79 1.30
N PRO A 178 -8.74 -41.29 1.11
CA PRO A 178 -9.76 -41.36 2.15
C PRO A 178 -9.34 -42.19 3.36
#